data_AF-A0A8C9LAK9-F1
#
_entry.id   AF-A0A8C9LAK9-F1
#
_cell.length_a   1.000
_cell.length_b   1.000
_cell.length_c   1.000
_cell.angle_alpha   90.00
_cell.angle_beta   90.00
_cell.angle_gamma   90.00
#
_symmetry.space_group_name_H-M   'P 1'
#
loop_
_entity.id
_entity.type
_entity.pdbx_description
1 polymer ?
#
loop_
_entity_poly.entity_id
_entity_poly.type
_entity_poly.pdbx_seq_one_letter_code
_entity_poly.pdbx_strand_id
1 'polypeptide(L)'
;TFWVWLEAILDLIKKHILPLWIDGYVMGFVSKEKERILLKDKTPGTFLLRFSESNLGGITFTWVDQLENGEVTFHSVEPYNKGRLAALPFADILRDYKVIMADNVPENPLKYLYPDIPKDKAFGKHYSCQPNEGWAPFLYLPLLESSFKAKRQLKEFGERKKGAANVFLPHFYSVDLA
;
A
#
# COMPACT_ATOMS: atom_id res chain seq x y z
N THR A 1 -8.32 -17.27 7.90
CA THR A 1 -9.42 -16.41 8.41
C THR A 1 -9.06 -14.95 8.17
N PHE A 2 -10.02 -14.03 8.30
CA PHE A 2 -9.74 -12.58 8.20
C PHE A 2 -8.64 -12.12 9.16
N TRP A 3 -8.65 -12.60 10.41
CA TRP A 3 -7.68 -12.21 11.44
C TRP A 3 -6.25 -12.62 11.08
N VAL A 4 -6.05 -13.86 10.61
CA VAL A 4 -4.72 -14.33 10.15
C VAL A 4 -4.20 -13.48 8.99
N TRP A 5 -5.09 -13.09 8.08
CA TRP A 5 -4.73 -12.20 6.98
C TRP A 5 -4.34 -10.81 7.49
N LEU A 6 -5.12 -10.23 8.40
CA LEU A 6 -4.85 -8.92 8.97
C LEU A 6 -3.54 -8.91 9.76
N GLU A 7 -3.28 -9.93 10.58
CA GLU A 7 -2.03 -10.10 11.31
C GLU A 7 -0.84 -10.17 10.36
N ALA A 8 -0.96 -10.90 9.25
CA ALA A 8 0.10 -10.96 8.23
C ALA A 8 0.35 -9.60 7.56
N ILE A 9 -0.70 -8.79 7.33
CA ILE A 9 -0.55 -7.42 6.84
C ILE A 9 0.13 -6.52 7.88
N LEU A 10 -0.26 -6.61 9.15
CA LEU A 10 0.36 -5.83 10.22
C LEU A 10 1.85 -6.20 10.38
N ASP A 11 2.20 -7.48 10.27
CA ASP A 11 3.59 -7.94 10.29
C ASP A 11 4.39 -7.40 9.10
N LEU A 12 3.80 -7.44 7.90
CA LEU A 12 4.39 -6.86 6.69
C LEU A 12 4.67 -5.36 6.86
N ILE A 13 3.70 -4.61 7.38
CA ILE A 13 3.85 -3.17 7.62
C ILE A 13 5.02 -2.92 8.55
N LYS A 14 4.99 -3.54 9.75
CA LYS A 14 5.99 -3.31 10.79
C LYS A 14 7.42 -3.62 10.33
N LYS A 15 7.60 -4.69 9.55
CA LYS A 15 8.94 -5.19 9.20
C LYS A 15 9.51 -4.61 7.91
N HIS A 16 8.67 -4.27 6.93
CA HIS A 16 9.17 -4.02 5.57
C HIS A 16 8.78 -2.68 4.96
N ILE A 17 7.67 -2.07 5.39
CA ILE A 17 7.13 -0.86 4.73
C ILE A 17 6.70 0.23 5.72
N LEU A 18 7.14 0.12 6.98
CA LEU A 18 6.73 1.02 8.05
C LEU A 18 6.95 2.50 7.71
N PRO A 19 8.11 2.94 7.17
CA PRO A 19 8.32 4.34 6.79
C PRO A 19 7.34 4.82 5.70
N LEU A 20 7.09 3.99 4.68
CA LEU A 20 6.15 4.30 3.60
C LEU A 20 4.70 4.38 4.10
N TRP A 21 4.36 3.55 5.09
CA TRP A 21 3.06 3.57 5.72
C TRP A 21 2.85 4.82 6.57
N ILE A 22 3.85 5.21 7.37
CA ILE A 22 3.83 6.43 8.20
C ILE A 22 3.69 7.68 7.33
N ASP A 23 4.44 7.76 6.23
CA ASP A 23 4.36 8.88 5.28
C ASP A 23 3.03 8.93 4.51
N GLY A 24 2.16 7.92 4.67
CA GLY A 24 0.88 7.86 4.01
C GLY A 24 0.94 7.52 2.52
N TYR A 25 2.07 6.99 2.05
CA TYR A 25 2.26 6.63 0.63
C TYR A 25 1.59 5.30 0.25
N VAL A 26 1.24 4.48 1.24
CA VAL A 26 0.49 3.25 1.05
C VAL A 26 -1.00 3.52 1.29
N MET A 27 -1.84 3.34 0.28
CA MET A 27 -3.29 3.49 0.45
C MET A 27 -3.88 2.32 1.25
N GLY A 28 -3.29 1.14 1.12
CA GLY A 28 -3.54 0.00 2.01
C GLY A 28 -4.81 -0.76 1.66
N PHE A 29 -5.92 -0.47 2.34
CA PHE A 29 -7.16 -1.24 2.24
C PHE A 29 -8.08 -0.67 1.16
N VAL A 30 -7.86 -1.09 -0.08
CA VAL A 30 -8.65 -0.69 -1.26
C VAL A 30 -8.95 -1.91 -2.10
N SER A 31 -10.23 -2.07 -2.49
CA SER A 31 -10.64 -3.16 -3.37
C SER A 31 -10.16 -2.93 -4.80
N LYS A 32 -10.03 -4.00 -5.57
CA LYS A 32 -9.66 -3.94 -7.00
C LYS A 32 -10.60 -3.07 -7.85
N GLU A 33 -11.86 -2.98 -7.46
CA GLU A 33 -12.83 -2.11 -8.12
C GLU A 33 -12.61 -0.64 -7.77
N LYS A 34 -12.43 -0.33 -6.48
CA LYS A 34 -12.23 1.04 -6.02
C LYS A 34 -10.91 1.63 -6.52
N GLU A 35 -9.83 0.85 -6.57
CA GLU A 35 -8.56 1.35 -7.12
C GLU A 35 -8.68 1.78 -8.58
N ARG A 36 -9.44 1.03 -9.39
CA ARG A 36 -9.69 1.38 -10.80
C ARG A 36 -10.47 2.68 -10.93
N ILE A 37 -11.49 2.87 -10.10
CA ILE A 37 -12.25 4.13 -10.05
C ILE A 37 -11.33 5.31 -9.69
N LEU A 38 -10.44 5.12 -8.70
CA LEU A 38 -9.52 6.18 -8.27
C LEU A 38 -8.49 6.54 -9.35
N LEU A 39 -8.04 5.56 -10.13
CA LEU A 39 -7.00 5.73 -11.15
C LEU A 39 -7.54 6.12 -12.53
N LYS A 40 -8.84 5.89 -12.83
CA LYS A 40 -9.43 6.03 -14.17
C LYS A 40 -9.18 7.38 -14.82
N ASP A 41 -9.32 8.47 -14.04
CA ASP A 41 -9.21 9.84 -14.54
C ASP A 41 -7.86 10.47 -14.17
N LYS A 42 -6.83 9.64 -13.95
CA LYS A 42 -5.48 10.08 -13.59
C LYS A 42 -4.53 9.99 -14.79
N THR A 43 -3.47 10.81 -14.72
CA THR A 43 -2.42 10.84 -15.75
C THR A 43 -1.79 9.44 -15.91
N PRO A 44 -1.53 8.98 -17.14
CA PRO A 44 -0.81 7.73 -17.38
C PRO A 44 0.49 7.63 -16.58
N GLY A 45 0.73 6.47 -15.99
CA GLY A 45 1.81 6.21 -15.05
C GLY A 45 1.51 6.62 -13.60
N THR A 46 0.30 7.11 -13.31
CA THR A 46 -0.16 7.25 -11.91
C THR A 46 -0.42 5.88 -11.31
N PHE A 47 0.12 5.62 -10.12
CA PHE A 47 0.02 4.33 -9.45
C PHE A 47 -0.44 4.44 -8.00
N LEU A 48 -0.99 3.33 -7.50
CA LEU A 48 -1.54 3.20 -6.15
C LEU A 48 -1.02 1.92 -5.50
N LEU A 49 -0.62 2.03 -4.23
CA LEU A 49 -0.13 0.90 -3.42
C LEU A 49 -1.25 0.37 -2.52
N ARG A 50 -1.52 -0.94 -2.57
CA ARG A 50 -2.53 -1.59 -1.73
C ARG A 50 -2.12 -2.96 -1.22
N PHE A 51 -2.81 -3.42 -0.19
CA PHE A 51 -2.68 -4.79 0.29
C PHE A 51 -3.44 -5.77 -0.59
N SER A 52 -2.89 -6.97 -0.76
CA SER A 52 -3.59 -8.06 -1.42
C SER A 52 -4.69 -8.59 -0.50
N GLU A 53 -5.91 -8.68 -1.01
CA GLU A 53 -7.03 -9.34 -0.33
C GLU A 53 -6.94 -10.86 -0.40
N SER A 54 -6.20 -11.40 -1.37
CA SER A 54 -6.11 -12.84 -1.66
C SER A 54 -4.81 -13.49 -1.18
N ASN A 55 -3.74 -12.71 -0.98
CA ASN A 55 -2.44 -13.20 -0.53
C ASN A 55 -2.21 -12.77 0.92
N LEU A 56 -1.83 -13.71 1.78
CA LEU A 56 -1.44 -13.41 3.17
C LEU A 56 -0.20 -12.51 3.20
N GLY A 57 -0.32 -11.33 3.81
CA GLY A 57 0.85 -10.45 3.99
C GLY A 57 1.43 -9.94 2.68
N GLY A 58 0.58 -9.64 1.68
CA GLY A 58 1.03 -9.17 0.35
C GLY A 58 0.77 -7.69 0.13
N ILE A 59 1.72 -6.97 -0.47
CA ILE A 59 1.54 -5.62 -1.03
C ILE A 59 1.68 -5.66 -2.55
N THR A 60 0.81 -4.95 -3.26
CA THR A 60 0.86 -4.81 -4.72
C THR A 60 0.70 -3.33 -5.10
N PHE A 61 0.96 -3.04 -6.36
CA PHE A 61 0.68 -1.76 -6.94
C PHE A 61 -0.02 -1.91 -8.29
N THR A 62 -0.86 -0.93 -8.58
CA THR A 62 -1.61 -0.83 -9.82
C THR A 62 -1.34 0.54 -10.42
N TRP A 63 -1.08 0.61 -11.73
CA TRP A 63 -0.95 1.87 -12.46
C TRP A 63 -1.94 1.95 -13.60
N VAL A 64 -2.34 3.18 -13.91
CA VAL A 64 -3.12 3.50 -15.10
C VAL A 64 -2.18 3.73 -16.27
N ASP A 65 -2.57 3.22 -17.43
CA ASP A 65 -1.91 3.47 -18.70
C ASP A 65 -2.95 3.86 -19.75
N GLN A 66 -2.49 4.46 -20.85
CA GLN A 66 -3.36 4.85 -21.95
C GLN A 66 -2.76 4.37 -23.27
N LEU A 67 -3.52 3.53 -23.96
CA LEU A 67 -3.14 3.03 -25.27
C LEU A 67 -3.26 4.12 -26.34
N GLU A 68 -2.62 3.92 -27.50
CA GLU A 68 -2.63 4.86 -28.63
C GLU A 68 -4.05 5.17 -29.14
N ASN A 69 -4.98 4.22 -29.00
CA ASN A 69 -6.39 4.37 -29.35
C ASN A 69 -7.19 5.21 -28.34
N GLY A 70 -6.53 5.71 -27.27
CA GLY A 70 -7.15 6.48 -26.19
C GLY A 70 -7.78 5.64 -25.08
N GLU A 71 -7.75 4.30 -25.18
CA GLU A 71 -8.31 3.39 -24.18
C GLU A 71 -7.47 3.39 -22.90
N VAL A 72 -8.14 3.50 -21.77
CA VAL A 72 -7.52 3.48 -20.43
C VAL A 72 -7.42 2.04 -19.94
N THR A 73 -6.18 1.59 -19.68
CA THR A 73 -5.88 0.26 -19.16
C THR A 73 -5.31 0.35 -17.75
N PHE A 74 -5.44 -0.75 -16.99
CA PHE A 74 -4.88 -0.85 -15.64
C PHE A 74 -4.03 -2.10 -15.53
N HIS A 75 -2.81 -1.92 -15.09
CA HIS A 75 -1.84 -3.00 -14.91
C HIS A 75 -1.57 -3.18 -13.42
N SER A 76 -1.48 -4.43 -12.97
CA SER A 76 -1.22 -4.75 -11.57
C SER A 76 -0.20 -5.88 -11.49
N VAL A 77 0.75 -5.76 -10.58
CA VAL A 77 1.75 -6.81 -10.35
C VAL A 77 1.25 -7.88 -9.38
N GLU A 78 1.87 -9.05 -9.46
CA GLU A 78 1.72 -10.05 -8.41
C GLU A 78 2.14 -9.46 -7.05
N PRO A 79 1.38 -9.70 -5.97
CA PRO A 79 1.73 -9.16 -4.65
C PRO A 79 3.09 -9.63 -4.15
N TYR A 80 3.90 -8.68 -3.68
CA TYR A 80 5.14 -8.94 -2.98
C TYR A 80 4.85 -9.37 -1.54
N ASN A 81 5.39 -10.52 -1.16
CA ASN A 81 5.30 -11.04 0.19
C ASN A 81 6.57 -10.70 1.00
N LYS A 82 6.53 -10.99 2.30
CA LYS A 82 7.67 -10.79 3.22
C LYS A 82 9.00 -11.38 2.72
N GLY A 83 8.97 -12.52 2.00
CA GLY A 83 10.18 -13.16 1.49
C GLY A 83 10.86 -12.32 0.40
N ARG A 84 10.07 -11.76 -0.52
CA ARG A 84 10.58 -10.85 -1.55
C ARG A 84 11.04 -9.52 -0.95
N LEU A 85 10.28 -8.97 -0.01
CA LEU A 85 10.61 -7.69 0.63
C LEU A 85 11.78 -7.78 1.63
N ALA A 86 12.15 -8.99 2.06
CA ALA A 86 13.37 -9.21 2.83
C ALA A 86 14.63 -9.15 1.94
N ALA A 87 14.52 -9.51 0.66
CA ALA A 87 15.63 -9.49 -0.29
C ALA A 87 15.86 -8.11 -0.92
N LEU A 88 14.78 -7.34 -1.15
CA LEU A 88 14.85 -6.02 -1.76
C LEU A 88 13.83 -5.07 -1.11
N PRO A 89 14.24 -3.89 -0.60
CA PRO A 89 13.32 -2.91 -0.04
C PRO A 89 12.25 -2.49 -1.05
N PHE A 90 11.03 -2.28 -0.57
CA PHE A 90 9.90 -1.98 -1.46
C PHE A 90 10.08 -0.68 -2.25
N ALA A 91 10.73 0.34 -1.68
CA ALA A 91 11.02 1.58 -2.39
C ALA A 91 11.98 1.37 -3.59
N ASP A 92 12.97 0.49 -3.45
CA ASP A 92 13.89 0.15 -4.54
C ASP A 92 13.19 -0.67 -5.63
N ILE A 93 12.26 -1.57 -5.25
CA ILE A 93 11.40 -2.27 -6.21
C ILE A 93 10.64 -1.25 -7.07
N LEU A 94 10.04 -0.21 -6.47
CA LEU A 94 9.31 0.83 -7.20
C LEU A 94 10.23 1.71 -8.07
N ARG A 95 11.46 1.98 -7.60
CA ARG A 95 12.47 2.75 -8.34
C ARG A 95 12.89 2.03 -9.63
N ASP A 96 13.21 0.75 -9.50
CA ASP A 96 13.86 -0.05 -10.53
C ASP A 96 12.88 -0.90 -11.36
N TYR A 97 11.57 -0.80 -11.08
CA TYR A 97 10.54 -1.48 -11.85
C TYR A 97 10.61 -1.07 -13.33
N LYS A 98 10.66 -2.07 -14.23
CA LYS A 98 10.73 -1.84 -15.68
C LYS A 98 9.77 -2.77 -16.40
N VAL A 99 9.10 -2.24 -17.40
CA VAL A 99 8.27 -2.98 -18.35
C VAL A 99 8.84 -2.73 -19.74
N ILE A 100 8.87 -3.78 -20.57
CA ILE A 100 9.32 -3.67 -21.96
C ILE A 100 8.18 -3.01 -22.75
N MET A 101 8.46 -1.85 -23.34
CA MET A 101 7.50 -1.13 -24.17
C MET A 101 7.53 -1.62 -25.63
N ALA A 102 6.63 -1.10 -26.47
CA ALA A 102 6.47 -1.53 -27.86
C ALA A 102 7.73 -1.35 -28.73
N ASP A 103 8.65 -0.46 -28.34
CA ASP A 103 9.93 -0.19 -28.98
C ASP A 103 11.10 -1.04 -28.43
N ASN A 104 10.80 -2.04 -27.57
CA ASN A 104 11.76 -2.85 -26.83
C ASN A 104 12.65 -2.06 -25.85
N VAL A 105 12.29 -0.84 -25.48
CA VAL A 105 13.00 -0.08 -24.45
C VAL A 105 12.39 -0.38 -23.08
N PRO A 106 13.19 -0.86 -22.09
CA PRO A 106 12.70 -1.05 -20.74
C PRO A 106 12.52 0.28 -20.02
N GLU A 107 11.26 0.68 -19.79
CA GLU A 107 10.92 1.92 -19.08
C GLU A 107 10.20 1.64 -17.76
N ASN A 108 10.33 2.58 -16.82
CA ASN A 108 9.56 2.52 -15.57
C ASN A 108 8.18 3.17 -15.79
N PRO A 109 7.08 2.40 -15.76
CA PRO A 109 5.74 2.97 -15.94
C PRO A 109 5.27 3.80 -14.74
N LEU A 110 5.92 3.67 -13.58
CA LEU A 110 5.54 4.33 -12.32
C LEU A 110 6.12 5.75 -12.27
N LYS A 111 5.26 6.74 -12.52
CA LYS A 111 5.65 8.16 -12.62
C LYS A 111 5.11 8.99 -11.46
N TYR A 112 3.86 8.78 -11.08
CA TYR A 112 3.19 9.54 -10.04
C TYR A 112 2.53 8.62 -9.02
N LEU A 113 2.81 8.81 -7.74
CA LEU A 113 2.01 8.21 -6.68
C LEU A 113 0.68 8.94 -6.60
N TYR A 114 -0.42 8.19 -6.53
CA TYR A 114 -1.76 8.74 -6.36
C TYR A 114 -1.83 9.70 -5.16
N PRO A 115 -2.48 10.88 -5.29
CA PRO A 115 -3.24 11.31 -6.47
C PRO A 115 -2.45 12.01 -7.59
N ASP A 116 -1.28 12.57 -7.31
CA ASP A 116 -0.51 13.44 -8.22
C ASP A 116 0.91 13.77 -7.69
N ILE A 117 1.49 12.89 -6.88
CA ILE A 117 2.80 13.12 -6.25
C ILE A 117 3.89 12.49 -7.14
N PRO A 118 4.89 13.25 -7.64
CA PRO A 118 5.99 12.66 -8.40
C PRO A 118 6.68 11.53 -7.62
N LYS A 119 6.93 10.38 -8.26
CA LYS A 119 7.47 9.17 -7.62
C LYS A 119 8.70 9.48 -6.77
N ASP A 120 9.68 10.18 -7.33
CA ASP A 120 10.94 10.45 -6.61
C ASP A 120 10.78 11.46 -5.48
N LYS A 121 9.73 12.29 -5.51
CA LYS A 121 9.37 13.15 -4.37
C LYS A 121 8.79 12.32 -3.21
N ALA A 122 8.02 11.28 -3.51
CA ALA A 122 7.48 10.38 -2.49
C ALA A 122 8.56 9.40 -1.96
N PHE A 123 9.22 8.67 -2.86
CA PHE A 123 10.08 7.54 -2.49
C PHE A 123 11.58 7.88 -2.42
N GLY A 124 12.00 9.06 -2.87
CA GLY A 124 13.42 9.42 -2.98
C GLY A 124 14.20 9.28 -1.67
N LYS A 125 13.60 9.66 -0.54
CA LYS A 125 14.21 9.51 0.80
C LYS A 125 14.28 8.07 1.31
N HIS A 126 13.59 7.15 0.64
CA HIS A 126 13.50 5.72 1.01
C HIS A 126 14.34 4.82 0.10
N TYR A 127 14.95 5.36 -0.94
CA TYR A 127 15.83 4.61 -1.83
C TYR A 127 17.12 4.22 -1.12
N SER A 128 17.60 3.00 -1.37
CA SER A 128 18.90 2.53 -0.87
C SER A 128 20.05 3.26 -1.58
N CYS A 129 20.33 4.49 -1.14
CA CYS A 129 21.47 5.30 -1.55
C CYS A 129 21.87 6.36 -0.51
N GLN A 130 21.31 6.32 0.71
CA GLN A 130 21.78 7.11 1.84
C GLN A 130 22.44 6.20 2.89
N PRO A 131 23.65 6.55 3.38
CA PRO A 131 24.32 5.78 4.42
C PRO A 131 23.51 5.89 5.73
N ASN A 132 22.85 4.79 6.07
CA ASN A 132 22.51 4.31 7.41
C ASN A 132 22.50 5.38 8.53
N GLU A 133 21.35 6.03 8.75
CA GLU A 133 21.05 6.61 10.06
C GLU A 133 20.17 5.61 10.83
N GLY A 134 20.72 5.12 11.93
CA GLY A 134 20.10 4.11 12.78
C GLY A 134 18.71 4.51 13.24
N TRP A 135 17.81 3.54 13.24
CA TRP A 135 16.41 3.70 13.62
C TRP A 135 16.33 4.09 15.10
N ALA A 136 16.07 5.38 15.37
CA ALA A 136 16.00 5.93 16.72
C ALA A 136 14.64 5.65 17.40
N PRO A 137 14.56 5.69 18.75
CA PRO A 137 13.37 5.35 19.54
C PRO A 137 12.11 6.21 19.35
N PHE A 138 12.12 7.20 18.44
CA PHE A 138 10.98 8.12 18.21
C PHE A 138 9.88 7.56 17.29
N LEU A 139 10.05 6.35 16.75
CA LEU A 139 9.10 5.72 15.80
C LEU A 139 7.82 5.17 16.45
N TYR A 140 7.67 5.21 17.78
CA TYR A 140 6.50 4.66 18.46
C TYR A 140 5.23 5.51 18.32
N LEU A 141 5.34 6.84 18.24
CA LEU A 141 4.19 7.74 18.12
C LEU A 141 3.51 7.66 16.73
N PRO A 142 4.25 7.67 15.60
CA PRO A 142 3.64 7.47 14.28
C PRO A 142 3.04 6.07 14.09
N LEU A 143 3.57 5.05 14.78
CA LEU A 143 3.02 3.69 14.77
C LEU A 143 1.63 3.62 15.45
N LEU A 144 1.45 4.39 16.52
CA LEU A 144 0.17 4.49 17.24
C LEU A 144 -0.88 5.21 16.37
N GLU A 145 -0.53 6.32 15.73
CA GLU A 145 -1.42 7.02 14.79
C GLU A 145 -1.77 6.17 13.55
N SER A 146 -0.77 5.45 13.03
CA SER A 146 -0.95 4.45 11.97
C SER A 146 -1.92 3.34 12.38
N SER A 147 -1.86 2.90 13.64
CA SER A 147 -2.82 1.95 14.21
C SER A 147 -4.23 2.55 14.27
N PHE A 148 -4.39 3.83 14.61
CA PHE A 148 -5.69 4.50 14.59
C PHE A 148 -6.27 4.64 13.18
N LYS A 149 -5.44 4.99 12.18
CA LYS A 149 -5.86 5.04 10.77
C LYS A 149 -6.30 3.66 10.27
N ALA A 150 -5.50 2.62 10.57
CA ALA A 150 -5.85 1.24 10.24
C ALA A 150 -7.14 0.79 10.95
N LYS A 151 -7.28 1.07 12.27
CA LYS A 151 -8.49 0.75 13.05
C LYS A 151 -9.73 1.46 12.52
N ARG A 152 -9.62 2.73 12.10
CA ARG A 152 -10.72 3.49 11.49
C ARG A 152 -11.14 2.89 10.15
N GLN A 153 -10.18 2.56 9.28
CA GLN A 153 -10.49 1.91 8.00
C GLN A 153 -11.06 0.50 8.17
N LEU A 154 -10.59 -0.26 9.15
CA LEU A 154 -11.13 -1.58 9.49
C LEU A 154 -12.55 -1.49 10.07
N LYS A 155 -12.85 -0.45 10.86
CA LYS A 155 -14.21 -0.16 11.35
C LYS A 155 -15.15 0.17 10.18
N GLU A 156 -14.74 1.04 9.27
CA GLU A 156 -15.53 1.41 8.08
C GLU A 156 -15.74 0.22 7.13
N PHE A 157 -14.72 -0.65 6.98
CA PHE A 157 -14.84 -1.89 6.20
C PHE A 157 -15.77 -2.92 6.88
N GLY A 158 -15.66 -3.07 8.21
CA GLY A 158 -16.52 -3.95 9.00
C GLY A 158 -17.98 -3.50 9.04
N GLU A 159 -18.24 -2.19 9.12
CA GLU A 159 -19.61 -1.63 9.08
C GLU A 159 -20.28 -1.85 7.72
N ARG A 160 -19.53 -1.79 6.61
CA ARG A 160 -20.05 -2.17 5.28
C ARG A 160 -20.41 -3.65 5.17
N LYS A 161 -19.72 -4.53 5.90
CA LYS A 161 -20.04 -5.96 5.99
C LYS A 161 -21.23 -6.24 6.93
N LYS A 162 -21.48 -5.37 7.92
CA LYS A 162 -22.60 -5.45 8.89
C LYS A 162 -23.94 -4.90 8.38
N GLY A 163 -24.02 -4.47 7.10
CA GLY A 163 -25.30 -4.34 6.39
C GLY A 163 -26.02 -5.69 6.18
N ALA A 164 -25.40 -6.81 6.56
CA ALA A 164 -26.02 -8.12 6.69
C ALA A 164 -25.81 -8.63 8.13
N ALA A 165 -26.92 -8.84 8.84
CA ALA A 165 -27.05 -9.46 10.16
C ALA A 165 -26.68 -8.62 11.40
N ASN A 166 -27.64 -8.66 12.33
CA ASN A 166 -27.81 -7.83 13.51
C ASN A 166 -27.30 -8.56 14.77
N VAL A 167 -26.84 -7.78 15.76
CA VAL A 167 -26.64 -8.09 17.20
C VAL A 167 -25.60 -9.14 17.65
N PHE A 168 -24.45 -8.70 18.19
CA PHE A 168 -24.03 -8.81 19.62
C PHE A 168 -22.57 -8.33 19.79
N LEU A 169 -22.39 -7.25 20.57
CA LEU A 169 -21.12 -6.85 21.21
C LEU A 169 -21.44 -6.81 22.71
N PRO A 170 -20.78 -7.66 23.52
CA PRO A 170 -19.93 -7.14 24.58
C PRO A 170 -18.63 -7.96 24.59
N HIS A 171 -17.44 -7.41 24.72
CA HIS A 171 -16.89 -6.80 25.93
C HIS A 171 -15.48 -6.38 25.51
N PHE A 172 -15.14 -5.09 25.47
CA PHE A 172 -13.76 -4.57 25.47
C PHE A 172 -13.85 -3.04 25.58
N TYR A 173 -14.41 -2.59 26.70
CA TYR A 173 -14.16 -1.27 27.28
C TYR A 173 -13.77 -1.56 28.74
N SER A 174 -12.80 -0.81 29.26
CA SER A 174 -11.99 -1.13 30.45
C SER A 174 -10.94 -2.20 30.13
N VAL A 175 -9.64 -1.88 30.04
CA VAL A 175 -8.80 -1.32 31.10
C VAL A 175 -7.77 -0.35 30.49
N ASP A 176 -7.25 0.54 31.34
CA ASP A 176 -6.12 1.49 31.16
C ASP A 176 -6.52 2.96 31.00
N LEU A 177 -7.07 3.50 32.10
CA LEU A 177 -6.81 4.87 32.56
C LEU A 177 -6.80 4.85 34.10
N ALA A 178 -5.60 4.64 34.66
CA ALA A 178 -5.13 5.13 35.96
C ALA A 178 -3.61 4.97 36.02
#